data_AF-A0A5X2Z890-F1
#
_entry.id   AF-A0A5X2Z890-F1
#
_cell.length_a   1.000
_cell.length_b   1.000
_cell.length_c   1.000
_cell.angle_alpha   90.00
_cell.angle_beta   90.00
_cell.angle_gamma   90.00
#
_symmetry.space_group_name_H-M   'P 1'
#
loop_
_entity.id
_entity.type
_entity.pdbx_description
1 polymer ?
#
loop_
_entity_poly.entity_id
_entity_poly.type
_entity_poly.pdbx_seq_one_letter_code
_entity_poly.pdbx_strand_id
1 'polypeptide(L)' 'MTTRYTGMNPDGTGNLNDMEHLKQSVRDILTTPLASRVMRREYGSLVPDLIDEPMNNT' A
#
# COMPACT_ATOMS: atom_id res chain seq x y z
N MET A 1 24.98 10.19 6.64
CA MET A 1 24.18 9.11 7.26
C MET A 1 23.15 8.65 6.25
N THR A 2 23.13 7.37 5.89
CA THR A 2 22.07 6.82 5.02
C THR A 2 20.89 6.42 5.90
N THR A 3 19.71 6.98 5.65
CA THR A 3 18.48 6.57 6.34
C THR A 3 18.17 5.12 6.01
N ARG A 4 17.99 4.29 7.04
CA ARG A 4 17.49 2.91 6.89
C ARG A 4 16.01 2.87 7.21
N TYR A 5 15.22 2.31 6.30
CA TYR A 5 13.80 2.07 6.51
C TYR A 5 13.61 0.63 6.98
N THR A 6 12.93 0.42 8.10
CA THR A 6 12.71 -0.93 8.64
C THR A 6 11.29 -1.01 9.18
N GLY A 7 10.60 -2.11 8.89
CA GLY A 7 9.26 -2.38 9.40
C GLY A 7 8.99 -3.88 9.46
N MET A 8 7.86 -4.24 10.04
CA MET A 8 7.48 -5.65 10.25
C MET A 8 7.08 -6.31 8.93
N ASN A 9 7.45 -7.58 8.76
CA ASN A 9 6.96 -8.38 7.65
C ASN A 9 5.46 -8.71 7.86
N PRO A 10 4.55 -8.30 6.95
CA PRO A 10 3.13 -8.64 7.09
C PRO A 10 2.83 -10.11 6.76
N ASP A 11 3.69 -10.79 6.00
CA ASP A 11 3.46 -12.16 5.51
C ASP A 11 4.04 -13.24 6.44
N GLY A 12 4.63 -12.85 7.58
CA GLY A 12 5.23 -13.80 8.51
C GLY A 12 6.06 -13.16 9.61
N THR A 13 7.07 -13.87 10.10
CA THR A 13 7.95 -13.39 11.16
C THR A 13 9.09 -12.52 10.61
N GLY A 14 9.56 -11.56 11.41
CA GLY A 14 10.76 -10.76 11.12
C GLY A 14 10.46 -9.34 10.62
N ASN A 15 11.49 -8.68 10.08
CA ASN A 15 11.43 -7.32 9.59
C ASN A 15 11.88 -7.24 8.13
N LEU A 16 11.22 -6.38 7.36
CA LEU A 16 11.63 -5.95 6.03
C LEU A 16 12.48 -4.69 6.14
N ASN A 17 13.45 -4.54 5.24
CA ASN A 17 14.29 -3.36 5.19
C ASN A 17 14.25 -2.67 3.81
N ASP A 18 14.52 -1.37 3.84
CA ASP A 18 14.74 -0.49 2.68
C ASP A 18 13.77 -0.76 1.52
N MET A 19 14.25 -1.40 0.45
CA MET A 19 13.46 -1.67 -0.76
C MET A 19 12.28 -2.62 -0.51
N GLU A 20 12.44 -3.62 0.36
CA GLU A 20 11.37 -4.56 0.68
C GLU A 20 10.25 -3.87 1.46
N HIS A 21 10.63 -3.05 2.45
CA HIS A 21 9.68 -2.26 3.22
C HIS A 21 8.96 -1.23 2.34
N LEU A 22 9.67 -0.61 1.38
CA LEU A 22 9.07 0.30 0.41
C LEU A 22 8.04 -0.41 -0.48
N LYS A 23 8.39 -1.56 -1.07
CA LYS A 23 7.47 -2.33 -1.92
C LYS A 23 6.22 -2.77 -1.16
N GLN A 24 6.41 -3.22 0.08
CA GLN A 24 5.31 -3.58 0.97
C GLN A 24 4.39 -2.37 1.25
N SER A 25 4.96 -1.20 1.52
CA SER A 25 4.20 0.03 1.77
C SER A 25 3.40 0.47 0.54
N VAL A 26 4.02 0.42 -0.65
CA VAL A 26 3.33 0.73 -1.92
C VAL A 26 2.18 -0.24 -2.17
N ARG A 27 2.40 -1.54 -1.95
CA ARG A 27 1.34 -2.54 -2.08
C ARG A 27 0.19 -2.28 -1.11
N ASP A 28 0.47 -2.07 0.18
CA ASP A 28 -0.55 -1.79 1.21
C ASP A 28 -1.42 -0.60 0.81
N ILE A 29 -0.82 0.51 0.36
CA ILE A 29 -1.55 1.70 -0.07
C ILE A 29 -2.43 1.42 -1.29
N LEU A 30 -1.88 0.82 -2.34
CA LEU A 30 -2.60 0.63 -3.61
C LEU A 30 -3.70 -0.43 -3.51
N THR A 31 -3.51 -1.48 -2.69
CA THR A 31 -4.50 -2.56 -2.57
C THR A 31 -5.54 -2.31 -1.47
N THR A 32 -5.39 -1.28 -0.65
CA THR A 32 -6.38 -0.92 0.38
C THR A 32 -7.43 0.01 -0.23
N PRO A 33 -8.73 -0.33 -0.23
CA PRO A 33 -9.78 0.57 -0.68
C PRO A 33 -9.84 1.82 0.19
N LEU A 34 -10.10 2.98 -0.42
CA LEU A 34 -10.27 4.24 0.29
C LEU A 34 -11.37 4.11 1.36
N ALA A 35 -11.20 4.78 2.50
CA ALA A 35 -12.12 4.78 3.63
C ALA A 35 -12.37 3.43 4.34
N SER A 36 -11.64 2.37 3.98
CA SER A 36 -11.77 1.05 4.62
C SER A 36 -11.13 0.95 6.02
N ARG A 37 -10.12 1.78 6.31
CA ARG A 37 -9.43 1.76 7.62
C ARG A 37 -10.20 2.57 8.67
N VAL A 38 -10.42 1.95 9.83
CA VAL A 38 -11.04 2.56 11.00
C VAL A 38 -10.27 3.83 11.41
N MET A 39 -11.00 4.95 11.56
CA MET A 39 -10.46 6.26 11.92
C MET A 39 -9.41 6.83 10.95
N ARG A 40 -9.23 6.24 9.75
CA ARG A 40 -8.29 6.70 8.71
C ARG A 40 -8.95 6.70 7.35
N ARG A 41 -9.96 7.57 7.17
CA ARG A 41 -10.79 7.57 5.96
C ARG A 41 -10.04 7.93 4.68
N GLU A 42 -8.98 8.72 4.80
CA GLU A 42 -8.16 9.17 3.66
C GLU A 42 -7.06 8.16 3.28
N TYR A 43 -6.93 7.06 4.02
CA TYR A 43 -5.93 6.03 3.71
C TYR A 43 -6.44 5.04 2.67
N GLY A 44 -5.58 4.70 1.71
CA GLY A 44 -5.85 3.71 0.66
C GLY A 44 -5.77 4.34 -0.73
N SER A 45 -6.44 3.71 -1.70
CA SER A 45 -6.53 4.20 -3.06
C SER A 45 -7.91 3.92 -3.67
N LEU A 46 -8.19 4.61 -4.78
CA LEU A 46 -9.36 4.35 -5.63
C LEU A 46 -9.11 3.19 -6.61
N VAL A 47 -7.90 2.61 -6.65
CA VAL A 47 -7.56 1.55 -7.61
C VAL A 47 -8.53 0.37 -7.54
N PRO A 48 -8.96 -0.12 -6.35
CA PRO A 48 -9.95 -1.19 -6.29
C PRO A 48 -11.29 -0.86 -6.95
N ASP A 49 -11.73 0.39 -6.87
CA ASP A 49 -13.01 0.84 -7.44
C ASP A 49 -12.93 0.92 -8.97
N LEU A 50 -11.73 1.20 -9.52
CA LEU A 50 -11.46 1.28 -10.95
C LEU A 50 -11.31 -0.09 -11.64
N ILE A 51 -11.30 -1.20 -10.87
CA ILE A 51 -11.24 -2.55 -11.46
C ILE A 51 -12.53 -2.81 -12.22
N ASP A 52 -12.41 -3.39 -13.42
CA ASP A 52 -13.52 -3.67 -14.35
C ASP A 52 -14.24 -2.41 -14.87
N GLU A 53 -13.73 -1.21 -14.60
CA GLU A 53 -14.19 0.01 -15.27
C GLU A 53 -13.69 0.10 -16.72
N PRO A 54 -14.46 0.73 -17.63
CA PRO A 54 -14.01 0.95 -18.99
C PRO A 54 -12.75 1.82 -19.03
N MET A 55 -11.72 1.35 -19.74
CA MET A 55 -10.50 2.12 -19.98
C MET A 55 -10.75 3.23 -21.02
N ASN A 56 -11.19 4.38 -20.55
CA ASN A 56 -11.42 5.55 -21.39
C ASN A 56 -10.08 6.25 -21.66
N ASN A 57 -9.60 6.17 -22.90
CA ASN A 57 -8.47 6.96 -23.41
C ASN A 57 -8.93 7.61 -24.72
N THR A 58 -9.45 8.83 -24.65
CA THR A 58 -9.59 9.71 -25.83
C THR A 58 -8.28 10.39 -26.15
#